data_AF-A0A960YQI5-F1
#
_entry.id   AF-A0A960YQI5-F1
#
_cell.length_a   1.000
_cell.length_b   1.000
_cell.length_c   1.000
_cell.angle_alpha   90.00
_cell.angle_beta   90.00
_cell.angle_gamma   90.00
#
_symmetry.space_group_name_H-M   'P 1'
#
loop_
_entity.id
_entity.type
_entity.pdbx_description
1 polymer ?
#
loop_
_entity_poly.entity_id
_entity_poly.type
_entity_poly.pdbx_seq_one_letter_code
_entity_poly.pdbx_strand_id
1 'polypeptide(L)'
;MLYSHHHTSRKKKRDFGWLKIPGLLLLIATGGGLAWLYAPDLYYRLSGDSLYRISNQNEALGQAVLEKQQQPADLLHKIHENRKIVQILAKADPVDAQIAYQAGLLDFLELMVYMPLNSENLVQLTARGWLPTVRQIAGQKKAPAVTSLSLKCARQMRRSLAIDAAHAAHQAARLIITLCDLNYSGRTDPQLAKRLASIQVQELPDWLYPVYEWTALSLHTLRGEVKDQDRILAARPQAIGGEASPETSNQANQRHYLQLTTGQVQLLQCLALFQSGSYLQSLYQARKLQSDQNQDLAIRVEGARMVAEIFLKQRGQNSALFFMQAAWELSGREDDFIAKRIQELESQ
;
A
#
# COMPACT_ATOMS: atom_id res chain seq x y z
N MET A 1 42.14 42.53 89.63
CA MET A 1 42.14 42.21 88.17
C MET A 1 41.77 40.74 88.05
N LEU A 2 40.80 40.28 87.26
CA LEU A 2 39.82 40.91 86.39
C LEU A 2 38.71 39.86 86.20
N TYR A 3 37.49 40.36 86.01
CA TYR A 3 36.24 39.61 85.93
C TYR A 3 36.15 38.65 84.75
N SER A 4 35.36 37.60 84.94
CA SER A 4 34.85 36.67 83.92
C SER A 4 33.98 37.36 82.87
N HIS A 5 34.10 36.98 81.60
CA HIS A 5 32.98 36.92 80.65
C HIS A 5 33.29 36.00 79.46
N HIS A 6 32.76 34.79 79.49
CA HIS A 6 32.52 34.00 78.28
C HIS A 6 31.01 34.01 77.98
N HIS A 7 30.63 34.79 76.97
CA HIS A 7 29.28 34.72 76.40
C HIS A 7 29.16 33.45 75.56
N THR A 8 28.38 32.48 76.03
CA THR A 8 27.87 31.39 75.19
C THR A 8 26.50 31.80 74.65
N SER A 9 26.46 32.15 73.36
CA SER A 9 25.22 32.39 72.62
C SER A 9 24.56 31.06 72.27
N ARG A 10 23.54 30.65 73.04
CA ARG A 10 22.64 29.54 72.67
C ARG A 10 21.64 30.03 71.61
N LYS A 11 21.92 29.79 70.33
CA LYS A 11 20.90 29.89 69.25
C LYS A 11 19.91 28.71 69.38
N LYS A 12 18.69 29.03 69.81
CA LYS A 12 17.55 28.11 69.90
C LYS A 12 17.05 27.78 68.48
N LYS A 13 17.35 26.59 67.94
CA LYS A 13 16.73 26.07 66.71
C LYS A 13 15.25 25.83 66.99
N ARG A 14 14.38 26.57 66.29
CA ARG A 14 12.92 26.42 66.35
C ARG A 14 12.54 25.46 65.21
N ASP A 15 12.19 24.22 65.56
CA ASP A 15 11.81 23.20 64.58
C ASP A 15 10.45 23.55 63.93
N PHE A 16 10.50 24.01 62.68
CA PHE A 16 9.34 24.25 61.80
C PHE A 16 8.91 22.95 61.09
N GLY A 17 8.79 21.85 61.84
CA GLY A 17 8.41 20.53 61.29
C GLY A 17 6.92 20.44 60.90
N TRP A 18 6.04 21.15 61.63
CA TRP A 18 4.59 20.95 61.49
C TRP A 18 3.94 21.70 60.30
N LEU A 19 4.67 22.62 59.66
CA LEU A 19 4.16 23.42 58.52
C LEU A 19 4.48 22.80 57.14
N LYS A 20 5.31 21.75 57.09
CA LYS A 20 5.67 21.08 55.83
C LYS A 20 4.63 20.07 55.36
N ILE A 21 3.90 19.45 56.29
CA ILE A 21 2.90 18.42 55.99
C ILE A 21 1.62 19.01 55.36
N PRO A 22 1.06 20.13 55.86
CA PRO A 22 -0.12 20.74 55.23
C PRO A 22 0.22 21.33 53.86
N GLY A 23 1.39 21.96 53.70
CA GLY A 23 1.83 22.52 52.42
C GLY A 23 2.04 21.46 51.34
N LEU A 24 2.60 20.30 51.68
CA LEU A 24 2.76 19.18 50.75
C LEU A 24 1.41 18.57 50.36
N LEU A 25 0.50 18.40 51.32
CA LEU A 25 -0.87 17.91 51.05
C LEU A 25 -1.66 18.88 50.18
N LEU A 26 -1.51 20.19 50.37
CA LEU A 26 -2.16 21.20 49.55
C LEU A 26 -1.58 21.22 48.13
N LEU A 27 -0.27 20.99 47.96
CA LEU A 27 0.38 20.82 46.66
C LEU A 27 -0.05 19.53 45.94
N ILE A 28 -0.23 18.43 46.66
CA ILE A 28 -0.74 17.16 46.10
C ILE A 28 -2.23 17.26 45.77
N ALA A 29 -3.03 17.94 46.60
CA ALA A 29 -4.45 18.13 46.35
C ALA A 29 -4.72 19.14 45.21
N THR A 30 -3.96 20.23 45.13
CA THR A 30 -4.07 21.19 44.02
C THR A 30 -3.42 20.67 42.75
N GLY A 31 -2.24 20.04 42.83
CA GLY A 31 -1.58 19.40 41.68
C GLY A 31 -2.34 18.18 41.16
N GLY A 32 -2.87 17.34 42.05
CA GLY A 32 -3.70 16.18 41.70
C GLY A 32 -5.10 16.58 41.22
N GLY A 33 -5.70 17.61 41.81
CA GLY A 33 -7.00 18.15 41.38
C GLY A 33 -6.92 18.85 40.02
N LEU A 34 -5.89 19.66 39.78
CA LEU A 34 -5.62 20.26 38.46
C LEU A 34 -5.23 19.20 37.44
N ALA A 35 -4.42 18.21 37.81
CA ALA A 35 -4.12 17.09 36.92
C ALA A 35 -5.39 16.29 36.60
N TRP A 36 -6.33 16.08 37.52
CA TRP A 36 -7.55 15.33 37.23
C TRP A 36 -8.56 16.12 36.38
N LEU A 37 -8.68 17.44 36.62
CA LEU A 37 -9.54 18.35 35.84
C LEU A 37 -9.00 18.63 34.44
N TYR A 38 -7.69 18.78 34.28
CA TYR A 38 -7.04 19.10 33.00
C TYR A 38 -6.40 17.89 32.31
N ALA A 39 -6.30 16.72 32.96
CA ALA A 39 -5.80 15.49 32.31
C ALA A 39 -6.59 15.15 31.06
N PRO A 40 -7.94 15.20 31.04
CA PRO A 40 -8.68 14.92 29.82
C PRO A 40 -8.30 15.90 28.70
N ASP A 41 -8.30 17.20 28.95
CA ASP A 41 -7.98 18.22 27.93
C ASP A 41 -6.52 18.20 27.47
N LEU A 42 -5.56 18.01 28.39
CA LEU A 42 -4.14 17.83 28.05
C LEU A 42 -3.94 16.50 27.32
N TYR A 43 -4.64 15.45 27.70
CA TYR A 43 -4.61 14.15 27.04
C TYR A 43 -5.21 14.21 25.64
N TYR A 44 -6.37 14.86 25.43
CA TYR A 44 -6.98 15.06 24.11
C TYR A 44 -6.13 15.95 23.21
N ARG A 45 -5.46 16.97 23.76
CA ARG A 45 -4.48 17.78 23.02
C ARG A 45 -3.23 16.96 22.65
N LEU A 46 -2.68 16.18 23.58
CA LEU A 46 -1.51 15.35 23.33
C LEU A 46 -1.80 14.15 22.42
N SER A 47 -2.99 13.54 22.54
CA SER A 47 -3.43 12.41 21.72
C SER A 47 -3.77 12.86 20.31
N GLY A 48 -4.48 13.99 20.14
CA GLY A 48 -4.73 14.62 18.84
C GLY A 48 -3.42 15.01 18.13
N ASP A 49 -2.48 15.61 18.86
CA ASP A 49 -1.16 15.99 18.33
C ASP A 49 -0.30 14.74 17.99
N SER A 50 -0.42 13.66 18.77
CA SER A 50 0.25 12.38 18.47
C SER A 50 -0.34 11.68 17.25
N LEU A 51 -1.65 11.70 17.08
CA LEU A 51 -2.33 11.08 15.95
C LEU A 51 -2.04 11.83 14.65
N TYR A 52 -2.02 13.16 14.71
CA TYR A 52 -1.60 14.01 13.59
C TYR A 52 -0.15 13.72 13.17
N ARG A 53 0.79 13.64 14.14
CA ARG A 53 2.18 13.28 13.87
C ARG A 53 2.31 11.89 13.24
N ILE A 54 1.58 10.89 13.74
CA ILE A 54 1.60 9.54 13.18
C ILE A 54 1.03 9.53 11.76
N SER A 55 -0.03 10.28 11.49
CA SER A 55 -0.59 10.40 10.14
C SER A 55 0.46 10.93 9.17
N ASN A 56 1.12 12.04 9.51
CA ASN A 56 2.17 12.63 8.66
C ASN A 56 3.37 11.68 8.49
N GLN A 57 3.77 10.98 9.55
CA GLN A 57 4.84 9.98 9.48
C GLN A 57 4.48 8.81 8.59
N ASN A 58 3.24 8.31 8.66
CA ASN A 58 2.79 7.18 7.86
C ASN A 58 2.61 7.56 6.38
N GLU A 59 2.18 8.79 6.08
CA GLU A 59 2.15 9.31 4.71
C GLU A 59 3.55 9.44 4.12
N ALA A 60 4.50 9.98 4.88
CA ALA A 60 5.92 10.04 4.47
C ALA A 60 6.52 8.64 4.27
N LEU A 61 6.16 7.67 5.12
CA LEU A 61 6.54 6.26 4.92
C LEU A 61 5.90 5.69 3.64
N GLY A 62 4.64 6.01 3.35
CA GLY A 62 3.97 5.61 2.11
C GLY A 62 4.69 6.07 0.85
N GLN A 63 5.09 7.34 0.82
CA GLN A 63 5.92 7.89 -0.25
C GLN A 63 7.27 7.15 -0.35
N ALA A 64 7.97 6.95 0.78
CA ALA A 64 9.26 6.27 0.81
C ALA A 64 9.19 4.81 0.31
N VAL A 65 8.09 4.09 0.59
CA VAL A 65 7.85 2.73 0.09
C VAL A 65 7.67 2.73 -1.43
N LEU A 66 6.88 3.67 -1.96
CA LEU A 66 6.60 3.75 -3.40
C LEU A 66 7.83 4.18 -4.21
N GLU A 67 8.56 5.18 -3.72
CA GLU A 67 9.74 5.73 -4.40
C GLU A 67 11.00 4.88 -4.22
N LYS A 68 10.93 3.82 -3.41
CA LYS A 68 12.06 2.91 -3.10
C LYS A 68 13.31 3.66 -2.59
N GLN A 69 13.12 4.78 -1.90
CA GLN A 69 14.22 5.62 -1.40
C GLN A 69 15.04 4.94 -0.30
N GLN A 70 14.46 3.97 0.41
CA GLN A 70 15.05 3.32 1.59
C GLN A 70 15.11 1.80 1.43
N GLN A 71 16.04 1.19 2.17
CA GLN A 71 16.15 -0.26 2.19
C GLN A 71 14.88 -0.88 2.80
N PRO A 72 14.37 -2.01 2.27
CA PRO A 72 13.15 -2.65 2.76
C PRO A 72 13.18 -2.98 4.26
N ALA A 73 14.36 -3.36 4.78
CA ALA A 73 14.53 -3.67 6.20
C ALA A 73 14.31 -2.43 7.10
N ASP A 74 14.81 -1.26 6.67
CA ASP A 74 14.66 -0.01 7.41
C ASP A 74 13.20 0.47 7.40
N LEU A 75 12.51 0.32 6.26
CA LEU A 75 11.09 0.63 6.14
C LEU A 75 10.26 -0.26 7.08
N LEU A 76 10.54 -1.57 7.11
CA LEU A 76 9.87 -2.47 8.05
C LEU A 76 10.13 -2.08 9.50
N HIS A 77 11.37 -1.72 9.84
CA HIS A 77 11.71 -1.29 11.20
C HIS A 77 10.84 -0.09 11.63
N LYS A 78 10.79 0.96 10.81
CA LYS A 78 9.96 2.15 11.07
C LYS A 78 8.47 1.83 11.17
N ILE A 79 7.95 0.95 10.30
CA ILE A 79 6.55 0.47 10.36
C ILE A 79 6.29 -0.22 11.70
N HIS A 80 7.22 -1.04 12.20
CA HIS A 80 7.07 -1.73 13.49
C HIS A 80 7.15 -0.78 14.68
N GLU A 81 7.96 0.28 14.61
CA GLU A 81 8.01 1.33 15.63
C GLU A 81 6.70 2.11 15.70
N ASN A 82 6.21 2.61 14.56
CA ASN A 82 4.94 3.34 14.49
C ASN A 82 3.77 2.47 14.96
N ARG A 83 3.82 1.16 14.66
CA ARG A 83 2.81 0.19 15.12
C ARG A 83 2.73 0.10 16.63
N LYS A 84 3.86 0.17 17.36
CA LYS A 84 3.84 0.18 18.83
C LYS A 84 3.12 1.40 19.36
N ILE A 85 3.34 2.57 18.75
CA ILE A 85 2.70 3.83 19.15
C ILE A 85 1.19 3.74 18.90
N VAL A 86 0.76 3.31 17.72
CA VAL A 86 -0.67 3.13 17.38
C VAL A 86 -1.34 2.11 18.30
N GLN A 87 -0.65 1.04 18.70
CA GLN A 87 -1.17 0.07 19.67
C GLN A 87 -1.38 0.67 21.06
N ILE A 88 -0.51 1.59 21.50
CA ILE A 88 -0.69 2.31 22.76
C ILE A 88 -1.92 3.20 22.67
N LEU A 89 -2.08 3.95 21.58
CA LEU A 89 -3.26 4.79 21.34
C LEU A 89 -4.55 3.95 21.29
N ALA A 90 -4.54 2.82 20.58
CA ALA A 90 -5.70 1.93 20.46
C ALA A 90 -6.14 1.28 21.78
N LYS A 91 -5.21 1.10 22.73
CA LYS A 91 -5.56 0.64 24.08
C LYS A 91 -6.26 1.73 24.88
N ALA A 92 -5.91 2.98 24.62
CA ALA A 92 -6.41 4.12 25.35
C ALA A 92 -7.74 4.63 24.78
N ASP A 93 -7.93 4.55 23.46
CA ASP A 93 -9.23 4.77 22.79
C ASP A 93 -9.48 3.71 21.68
N PRO A 94 -10.17 2.60 22.01
CA PRO A 94 -10.40 1.51 21.06
C PRO A 94 -11.53 1.77 20.05
N VAL A 95 -12.30 2.86 20.22
CA VAL A 95 -13.48 3.19 19.38
C VAL A 95 -13.19 4.39 18.47
N ASP A 96 -11.94 4.82 18.37
CA ASP A 96 -11.53 5.83 17.39
C ASP A 96 -11.32 5.20 16.01
N ALA A 97 -12.10 5.64 15.02
CA ALA A 97 -12.00 5.19 13.63
C ALA A 97 -10.62 5.51 13.05
N GLN A 98 -10.07 6.68 13.36
CA GLN A 98 -8.80 7.13 12.83
C GLN A 98 -7.64 6.29 13.39
N ILE A 99 -7.69 5.87 14.66
CA ILE A 99 -6.70 4.93 15.21
C ILE A 99 -6.78 3.58 14.49
N ALA A 100 -7.98 3.06 14.23
CA ALA A 100 -8.16 1.82 13.46
C ALA A 100 -7.66 1.95 12.01
N TYR A 101 -7.88 3.10 11.37
CA TYR A 101 -7.32 3.43 10.06
C TYR A 101 -5.80 3.42 10.06
N GLN A 102 -5.15 4.12 11.01
CA GLN A 102 -3.69 4.17 11.09
C GLN A 102 -3.08 2.79 11.37
N ALA A 103 -3.74 1.95 12.16
CA ALA A 103 -3.33 0.56 12.36
C ALA A 103 -3.41 -0.25 11.05
N GLY A 104 -4.50 -0.10 10.29
CA GLY A 104 -4.65 -0.71 8.98
C GLY A 104 -3.65 -0.19 7.94
N LEU A 105 -3.28 1.10 8.03
CA LEU A 105 -2.35 1.75 7.11
C LEU A 105 -0.95 1.18 7.31
N LEU A 106 -0.52 0.93 8.54
CA LEU A 106 0.75 0.27 8.81
C LEU A 106 0.80 -1.17 8.30
N ASP A 107 -0.31 -1.91 8.42
CA ASP A 107 -0.42 -3.26 7.82
C ASP A 107 -0.41 -3.19 6.28
N PHE A 108 -0.98 -2.13 5.70
CA PHE A 108 -0.93 -1.87 4.26
C PHE A 108 0.49 -1.54 3.77
N LEU A 109 1.20 -0.67 4.48
CA LEU A 109 2.59 -0.32 4.16
C LEU A 109 3.51 -1.53 4.25
N GLU A 110 3.31 -2.39 5.26
CA GLU A 110 4.03 -3.65 5.36
C GLU A 110 3.76 -4.55 4.14
N LEU A 111 2.49 -4.68 3.72
CA LEU A 111 2.12 -5.39 2.49
C LEU A 111 2.87 -4.84 1.27
N MET A 112 2.92 -3.52 1.10
CA MET A 112 3.60 -2.89 -0.04
C MET A 112 5.12 -3.09 -0.04
N VAL A 113 5.75 -3.20 1.14
CA VAL A 113 7.18 -3.50 1.24
C VAL A 113 7.50 -4.92 0.77
N TYR A 114 6.65 -5.87 1.14
CA TYR A 114 6.78 -7.28 0.73
C TYR A 114 6.31 -7.54 -0.71
N MET A 115 5.28 -6.82 -1.16
CA MET A 115 4.67 -6.94 -2.47
C MET A 115 4.63 -5.57 -3.14
N PRO A 116 5.73 -5.14 -3.79
CA PRO A 116 5.80 -3.85 -4.45
C PRO A 116 4.73 -3.70 -5.51
N LEU A 117 4.01 -2.58 -5.54
CA LEU A 117 3.00 -2.28 -6.56
C LEU A 117 3.69 -1.74 -7.84
N ASN A 118 4.59 -2.52 -8.42
CA ASN A 118 5.30 -2.19 -9.65
C ASN A 118 4.62 -2.82 -10.88
N SER A 119 5.13 -2.45 -12.05
CA SER A 119 4.64 -2.95 -13.34
C SER A 119 4.85 -4.45 -13.54
N GLU A 120 5.92 -5.01 -13.01
CA GLU A 120 6.20 -6.45 -13.05
C GLU A 120 5.12 -7.25 -12.29
N ASN A 121 4.83 -6.88 -11.04
CA ASN A 121 3.80 -7.52 -10.23
C ASN A 121 2.40 -7.31 -10.81
N LEU A 122 2.15 -6.17 -11.46
CA LEU A 122 0.91 -5.92 -12.20
C LEU A 122 0.74 -6.94 -13.34
N VAL A 123 1.79 -7.13 -14.15
CA VAL A 123 1.78 -8.11 -15.25
C VAL A 123 1.63 -9.53 -14.71
N GLN A 124 2.37 -9.91 -13.65
CA GLN A 124 2.22 -11.24 -13.04
C GLN A 124 0.77 -11.53 -12.61
N LEU A 125 0.12 -10.56 -11.93
CA LEU A 125 -1.26 -10.70 -11.50
C LEU A 125 -2.23 -10.85 -12.67
N THR A 126 -2.12 -9.94 -13.65
CA THR A 126 -3.08 -9.84 -14.77
C THR A 126 -2.86 -10.88 -15.86
N ALA A 127 -1.62 -11.30 -16.12
CA ALA A 127 -1.24 -12.15 -17.24
C ALA A 127 -1.23 -13.63 -16.86
N ARG A 128 -0.70 -13.94 -15.67
CA ARG A 128 -0.47 -15.32 -15.21
C ARG A 128 -1.51 -15.77 -14.18
N GLY A 129 -2.33 -14.84 -13.66
CA GLY A 129 -3.30 -15.13 -12.59
C GLY A 129 -2.64 -15.55 -11.27
N TRP A 130 -1.35 -15.23 -11.11
CA TRP A 130 -0.60 -15.52 -9.90
C TRP A 130 -0.71 -14.36 -8.92
N LEU A 131 -0.80 -14.68 -7.63
CA LEU A 131 -0.57 -13.65 -6.62
C LEU A 131 0.87 -13.15 -6.78
N PRO A 132 1.11 -11.82 -6.73
CA PRO A 132 2.43 -11.28 -7.01
C PRO A 132 3.50 -11.85 -6.09
N THR A 133 4.72 -11.98 -6.62
CA THR A 133 5.81 -12.62 -5.89
C THR A 133 6.21 -11.78 -4.68
N VAL A 134 6.33 -12.44 -3.52
CA VAL A 134 6.75 -11.77 -2.29
C VAL A 134 8.27 -11.66 -2.26
N ARG A 135 8.75 -10.44 -2.02
CA ARG A 135 10.17 -10.17 -1.80
C ARG A 135 10.65 -10.82 -0.51
N GLN A 136 11.73 -11.59 -0.58
CA GLN A 136 12.51 -11.97 0.61
C GLN A 136 13.35 -10.78 1.07
N ILE A 137 13.27 -10.47 2.36
CA ILE A 137 13.98 -9.33 2.95
C ILE A 137 15.09 -9.87 3.85
N ALA A 138 16.31 -9.36 3.67
CA ALA A 138 17.47 -9.78 4.46
C ALA A 138 17.19 -9.63 5.98
N GLY A 139 17.55 -10.65 6.76
CA GLY A 139 17.30 -10.68 8.21
C GLY A 139 15.93 -11.19 8.64
N GLN A 140 14.99 -11.43 7.70
CA GLN A 140 13.71 -12.08 7.98
C GLN A 140 13.82 -13.59 7.73
N LYS A 141 13.36 -14.41 8.68
CA LYS A 141 13.39 -15.88 8.55
C LYS A 141 12.44 -16.40 7.47
N LYS A 142 11.31 -15.72 7.25
CA LYS A 142 10.29 -16.09 6.26
C LYS A 142 9.44 -14.88 5.92
N ALA A 143 9.26 -14.62 4.64
CA ALA A 143 8.28 -13.63 4.21
C ALA A 143 6.85 -14.10 4.52
N PRO A 144 5.98 -13.23 5.07
CA PRO A 144 4.59 -13.55 5.30
C PRO A 144 3.84 -13.78 3.98
N ALA A 145 2.73 -14.52 4.03
CA ALA A 145 1.89 -14.71 2.85
C ALA A 145 1.16 -13.41 2.49
N VAL A 146 1.08 -13.07 1.20
CA VAL A 146 0.32 -11.90 0.69
C VAL A 146 -1.12 -11.95 1.21
N THR A 147 -1.74 -13.12 1.18
CA THR A 147 -3.13 -13.33 1.61
C THR A 147 -3.31 -13.03 3.09
N SER A 148 -2.35 -13.39 3.96
CA SER A 148 -2.45 -13.12 5.39
C SER A 148 -2.31 -11.63 5.70
N LEU A 149 -1.37 -10.94 5.04
CA LEU A 149 -1.20 -9.50 5.19
C LEU A 149 -2.41 -8.73 4.66
N SER A 150 -2.90 -9.12 3.47
CA SER A 150 -4.09 -8.52 2.85
C SER A 150 -5.33 -8.68 3.73
N LEU A 151 -5.56 -9.86 4.29
CA LEU A 151 -6.69 -10.10 5.19
C LEU A 151 -6.61 -9.26 6.46
N LYS A 152 -5.41 -9.16 7.07
CA LYS A 152 -5.19 -8.38 8.29
C LYS A 152 -5.44 -6.89 8.04
N CYS A 153 -4.86 -6.35 6.97
CA CYS A 153 -5.04 -4.97 6.56
C CYS A 153 -6.51 -4.65 6.28
N ALA A 154 -7.18 -5.46 5.45
CA ALA A 154 -8.58 -5.26 5.10
C ALA A 154 -9.51 -5.34 6.32
N ARG A 155 -9.18 -6.16 7.35
CA ARG A 155 -9.95 -6.23 8.59
C ARG A 155 -9.89 -4.91 9.37
N GLN A 156 -8.70 -4.32 9.52
CA GLN A 156 -8.55 -3.05 10.24
C GLN A 156 -9.21 -1.89 9.50
N MET A 157 -9.06 -1.84 8.18
CA MET A 157 -9.71 -0.82 7.36
C MET A 157 -11.24 -0.93 7.41
N ARG A 158 -11.80 -2.14 7.39
CA ARG A 158 -13.25 -2.34 7.60
C ARG A 158 -13.68 -1.94 9.00
N ARG A 159 -12.87 -2.20 10.02
CA ARG A 159 -13.14 -1.75 11.39
C ARG A 159 -13.23 -0.23 11.46
N SER A 160 -12.28 0.49 10.85
CA SER A 160 -12.32 1.95 10.74
C SER A 160 -13.65 2.44 10.15
N LEU A 161 -14.02 1.90 8.98
CA LEU A 161 -15.27 2.28 8.30
C LEU A 161 -16.54 1.85 9.05
N ALA A 162 -16.47 0.82 9.89
CA ALA A 162 -17.60 0.38 10.71
C ALA A 162 -17.80 1.27 11.95
N ILE A 163 -16.72 1.87 12.46
CA ILE A 163 -16.79 2.84 13.55
C ILE A 163 -17.33 4.17 13.04
N ASP A 164 -16.74 4.69 11.95
CA ASP A 164 -17.20 5.90 11.27
C ASP A 164 -17.03 5.74 9.76
N ALA A 165 -18.14 5.69 9.03
CA ALA A 165 -18.15 5.50 7.59
C ALA A 165 -17.75 6.77 6.81
N ALA A 166 -17.77 7.94 7.45
CA ALA A 166 -17.53 9.25 6.86
C ALA A 166 -16.25 9.92 7.38
N HIS A 167 -15.39 9.19 8.10
CA HIS A 167 -14.12 9.73 8.58
C HIS A 167 -13.26 10.26 7.43
N ALA A 168 -12.36 11.21 7.72
CA ALA A 168 -11.59 11.93 6.71
C ALA A 168 -10.83 11.02 5.72
N ALA A 169 -10.40 9.83 6.15
CA ALA A 169 -9.64 8.88 5.33
C ALA A 169 -10.48 7.74 4.73
N HIS A 170 -11.81 7.85 4.69
CA HIS A 170 -12.69 6.78 4.24
C HIS A 170 -12.44 6.34 2.78
N GLN A 171 -12.07 7.27 1.89
CA GLN A 171 -11.73 6.95 0.49
C GLN A 171 -10.44 6.12 0.39
N ALA A 172 -9.40 6.51 1.14
CA ALA A 172 -8.16 5.76 1.24
C ALA A 172 -8.42 4.35 1.82
N ALA A 173 -9.25 4.24 2.86
CA ALA A 173 -9.65 2.96 3.42
C ALA A 173 -10.36 2.08 2.39
N ARG A 174 -11.31 2.62 1.61
CA ARG A 174 -12.00 1.89 0.53
C ARG A 174 -11.03 1.40 -0.54
N LEU A 175 -10.06 2.22 -0.94
CA LEU A 175 -9.02 1.84 -1.89
C LEU A 175 -8.19 0.67 -1.36
N ILE A 176 -7.68 0.80 -0.14
CA ILE A 176 -6.83 -0.22 0.50
C ILE A 176 -7.60 -1.54 0.66
N ILE A 177 -8.87 -1.52 1.05
CA ILE A 177 -9.71 -2.73 1.12
C ILE A 177 -9.86 -3.35 -0.27
N THR A 178 -10.11 -2.55 -1.30
CA THR A 178 -10.24 -3.05 -2.69
C THR A 178 -9.00 -3.80 -3.13
N LEU A 179 -7.82 -3.21 -2.92
CA LEU A 179 -6.54 -3.82 -3.27
C LEU A 179 -6.29 -5.09 -2.43
N CYS A 180 -6.56 -5.05 -1.13
CA CYS A 180 -6.37 -6.22 -0.27
C CYS A 180 -7.32 -7.37 -0.64
N ASP A 181 -8.57 -7.10 -0.97
CA ASP A 181 -9.53 -8.13 -1.39
C ASP A 181 -9.15 -8.73 -2.75
N LEU A 182 -8.63 -7.91 -3.66
CA LEU A 182 -8.09 -8.36 -4.95
C LEU A 182 -6.92 -9.33 -4.74
N ASN A 183 -5.96 -8.96 -3.89
CA ASN A 183 -4.78 -9.78 -3.56
C ASN A 183 -5.09 -10.99 -2.67
N TYR A 184 -6.17 -10.94 -1.89
CA TYR A 184 -6.59 -12.07 -1.06
C TYR A 184 -7.28 -13.14 -1.90
N SER A 185 -8.20 -12.73 -2.78
CA SER A 185 -9.06 -13.65 -3.52
C SER A 185 -8.47 -14.08 -4.86
N GLY A 186 -7.63 -13.25 -5.49
CA GLY A 186 -7.22 -13.41 -6.89
C GLY A 186 -8.40 -13.37 -7.86
N ARG A 187 -9.58 -12.89 -7.42
CA ARG A 187 -10.84 -12.91 -8.17
C ARG A 187 -11.38 -11.51 -8.36
N THR A 188 -12.10 -11.31 -9.46
CA THR A 188 -12.68 -10.04 -9.87
C THR A 188 -14.15 -9.89 -9.44
N ASP A 189 -14.43 -10.06 -8.15
CA ASP A 189 -15.78 -9.92 -7.60
C ASP A 189 -16.42 -8.58 -8.03
N PRO A 190 -17.66 -8.57 -8.56
CA PRO A 190 -18.39 -7.34 -8.89
C PRO A 190 -18.39 -6.28 -7.78
N GLN A 191 -18.30 -6.67 -6.51
CA GLN A 191 -18.22 -5.74 -5.39
C GLN A 191 -16.91 -4.93 -5.38
N LEU A 192 -15.81 -5.48 -5.89
CA LEU A 192 -14.54 -4.76 -6.02
C LEU A 192 -14.67 -3.64 -7.04
N ALA A 193 -15.29 -3.91 -8.18
CA ALA A 193 -15.50 -2.92 -9.23
C ALA A 193 -16.45 -1.81 -8.76
N LYS A 194 -17.54 -2.16 -8.07
CA LYS A 194 -18.45 -1.19 -7.46
C LYS A 194 -17.74 -0.32 -6.42
N ARG A 195 -16.91 -0.92 -5.56
CA ARG A 195 -16.15 -0.17 -4.56
C ARG A 195 -15.16 0.78 -5.21
N LEU A 196 -14.39 0.30 -6.18
CA LEU A 196 -13.42 1.12 -6.93
C LEU A 196 -14.11 2.31 -7.62
N ALA A 197 -15.22 2.07 -8.31
CA ALA A 197 -15.99 3.12 -8.99
C ALA A 197 -16.60 4.16 -8.04
N SER A 198 -16.83 3.79 -6.77
CA SER A 198 -17.36 4.71 -5.75
C SER A 198 -16.29 5.61 -5.10
N ILE A 199 -15.00 5.38 -5.41
CA ILE A 199 -13.91 6.16 -4.83
C ILE A 199 -13.81 7.50 -5.55
N GLN A 200 -13.90 8.59 -4.77
CA GLN A 200 -13.66 9.93 -5.27
C GLN A 200 -12.14 10.16 -5.32
N VAL A 201 -11.55 9.99 -6.51
CA VAL A 201 -10.09 10.05 -6.70
C VAL A 201 -9.51 11.42 -6.32
N GLN A 202 -10.31 12.49 -6.38
CA GLN A 202 -9.90 13.84 -5.97
C GLN A 202 -9.72 13.98 -4.45
N GLU A 203 -10.36 13.12 -3.66
CA GLU A 203 -10.27 13.09 -2.19
C GLU A 203 -9.14 12.18 -1.68
N LEU A 204 -8.44 11.46 -2.58
CA LEU A 204 -7.32 10.62 -2.20
C LEU A 204 -6.04 11.46 -1.97
N PRO A 205 -5.23 11.13 -0.94
CA PRO A 205 -3.87 11.62 -0.84
C PRO A 205 -3.06 11.33 -2.11
N ASP A 206 -2.27 12.29 -2.60
CA ASP A 206 -1.56 12.17 -3.88
C ASP A 206 -0.64 10.95 -3.96
N TRP A 207 -0.02 10.57 -2.83
CA TRP A 207 0.85 9.39 -2.75
C TRP A 207 0.09 8.07 -2.93
N LEU A 208 -1.24 8.04 -2.76
CA LEU A 208 -2.07 6.86 -3.02
C LEU A 208 -2.53 6.76 -4.48
N TYR A 209 -2.26 7.77 -5.32
CA TYR A 209 -2.66 7.71 -6.72
C TYR A 209 -2.03 6.54 -7.50
N PRO A 210 -0.72 6.23 -7.36
CA PRO A 210 -0.14 5.01 -7.95
C PRO A 210 -0.84 3.73 -7.49
N VAL A 211 -1.30 3.68 -6.24
CA VAL A 211 -2.03 2.53 -5.67
C VAL A 211 -3.40 2.39 -6.33
N TYR A 212 -4.11 3.50 -6.48
CA TYR A 212 -5.39 3.55 -7.20
C TYR A 212 -5.21 3.07 -8.64
N GLU A 213 -4.24 3.63 -9.36
CA GLU A 213 -3.98 3.28 -10.75
C GLU A 213 -3.61 1.80 -10.90
N TRP A 214 -2.72 1.28 -10.07
CA TRP A 214 -2.35 -0.15 -10.07
C TRP A 214 -3.56 -1.04 -9.83
N THR A 215 -4.41 -0.69 -8.85
CA THR A 215 -5.61 -1.47 -8.50
C THR A 215 -6.63 -1.45 -9.62
N ALA A 216 -6.86 -0.27 -10.21
CA ALA A 216 -7.82 -0.08 -11.28
C ALA A 216 -7.38 -0.80 -12.57
N LEU A 217 -6.12 -0.63 -12.98
CA LEU A 217 -5.57 -1.34 -14.12
C LEU A 217 -5.64 -2.86 -13.91
N SER A 218 -5.29 -3.37 -12.74
CA SER A 218 -5.41 -4.80 -12.42
C SER A 218 -6.83 -5.30 -12.62
N LEU A 219 -7.80 -4.62 -12.00
CA LEU A 219 -9.20 -5.04 -11.98
C LEU A 219 -9.84 -4.97 -13.37
N HIS A 220 -9.67 -3.86 -14.09
CA HIS A 220 -10.22 -3.70 -15.43
C HIS A 220 -9.59 -4.67 -16.43
N THR A 221 -8.28 -4.96 -16.30
CA THR A 221 -7.61 -5.97 -17.14
C THR A 221 -8.21 -7.35 -16.91
N LEU A 222 -8.29 -7.79 -15.64
CA LEU A 222 -8.82 -9.10 -15.29
C LEU A 222 -10.31 -9.27 -15.62
N ARG A 223 -11.07 -8.17 -15.73
CA ARG A 223 -12.49 -8.16 -16.12
C ARG A 223 -12.72 -7.99 -17.62
N GLY A 224 -11.68 -7.68 -18.39
CA GLY A 224 -11.80 -7.36 -19.81
C GLY A 224 -12.49 -6.03 -20.11
N GLU A 225 -12.43 -5.07 -19.19
CA GLU A 225 -13.04 -3.74 -19.32
C GLU A 225 -12.09 -2.78 -20.06
N VAL A 226 -11.85 -3.05 -21.34
CA VAL A 226 -10.86 -2.36 -22.19
C VAL A 226 -11.07 -0.84 -22.21
N LYS A 227 -12.33 -0.38 -22.33
CA LYS A 227 -12.64 1.06 -22.40
C LYS A 227 -12.27 1.80 -21.12
N ASP A 228 -12.49 1.20 -19.96
CA ASP A 228 -12.19 1.83 -18.67
C ASP A 228 -10.69 1.80 -18.38
N GLN A 229 -10.01 0.72 -18.78
CA GLN A 229 -8.55 0.66 -18.78
C GLN A 229 -7.94 1.76 -19.66
N ASP A 230 -8.42 1.93 -20.89
CA ASP A 230 -7.93 2.98 -21.81
C ASP A 230 -8.16 4.39 -21.27
N ARG A 231 -9.29 4.63 -20.59
CA ARG A 231 -9.56 5.92 -19.93
C ARG A 231 -8.52 6.24 -18.84
N ILE A 232 -8.16 5.25 -18.02
CA ILE A 232 -7.15 5.42 -16.97
C ILE A 232 -5.78 5.71 -17.59
N LEU A 233 -5.41 4.95 -18.63
CA LEU A 233 -4.14 5.13 -19.33
C LEU A 233 -4.07 6.47 -20.06
N ALA A 234 -5.17 6.92 -20.67
CA ALA A 234 -5.27 8.20 -21.37
C ALA A 234 -5.25 9.42 -20.42
N ALA A 235 -5.67 9.24 -19.16
CA ALA A 235 -5.62 10.28 -18.14
C ALA A 235 -4.19 10.58 -17.66
N ARG A 236 -3.18 9.80 -18.08
CA ARG A 236 -1.78 10.04 -17.78
C ARG A 236 -1.28 11.29 -18.54
N PRO A 237 -0.58 12.22 -17.87
CA PRO A 237 0.09 13.29 -18.58
C PRO A 237 1.12 12.68 -19.51
N GLN A 238 0.99 12.96 -20.81
CA GLN A 238 1.92 12.47 -21.82
C GLN A 238 3.26 13.16 -21.60
N ALA A 239 4.21 12.47 -20.98
CA ALA A 239 5.60 12.88 -20.99
C ALA A 239 6.15 12.66 -22.41
N ILE A 240 5.84 13.59 -23.32
CA ILE A 240 6.49 13.67 -24.63
C ILE A 240 7.38 14.91 -24.57
N GLY A 241 8.68 14.68 -24.78
CA GLY A 241 9.73 15.67 -24.64
C GLY A 241 9.42 17.00 -25.34
N GLY A 242 9.60 18.07 -24.60
CA GLY A 242 9.47 19.45 -25.03
C GLY A 242 9.63 20.31 -23.79
N GLU A 243 10.56 21.26 -23.85
CA GLU A 243 10.92 22.17 -22.76
C GLU A 243 9.68 22.70 -22.04
N ALA A 244 9.66 22.55 -20.71
CA ALA A 244 8.59 23.04 -19.86
C ALA A 244 8.47 24.56 -20.00
N SER A 245 7.43 25.04 -20.67
CA SER A 245 6.99 26.43 -20.53
C SER A 245 6.40 26.62 -19.13
N PRO A 246 6.83 27.63 -18.35
CA PRO A 246 6.61 27.66 -16.89
C PRO A 246 5.25 28.22 -16.44
N GLU A 247 4.25 28.39 -17.31
CA GLU A 247 3.08 29.24 -16.99
C GLU A 247 1.74 28.52 -16.77
N THR A 248 1.71 27.18 -16.68
CA THR A 248 0.47 26.47 -16.25
C THR A 248 0.76 25.31 -15.30
N SER A 249 1.28 25.65 -14.12
CA SER A 249 1.37 24.74 -12.97
C SER A 249 0.04 24.65 -12.23
N ASN A 250 -1.01 24.15 -12.91
CA ASN A 250 -2.19 23.65 -12.21
C ASN A 250 -1.85 22.30 -11.57
N GLN A 251 -2.35 22.07 -10.36
CA GLN A 251 -2.06 20.95 -9.44
C GLN A 251 -2.14 19.52 -10.03
N ALA A 252 -2.60 19.34 -11.27
CA ALA A 252 -2.54 18.07 -12.01
C ALA A 252 -1.11 17.58 -12.32
N ASN A 253 -0.11 18.47 -12.27
CA ASN A 253 1.29 18.16 -12.61
C ASN A 253 2.13 17.52 -11.47
N GLN A 254 1.55 17.28 -10.28
CA GLN A 254 2.29 16.70 -9.13
C GLN A 254 1.83 15.29 -8.72
N ARG A 255 1.00 14.62 -9.52
CA ARG A 255 0.64 13.22 -9.24
C ARG A 255 1.74 12.28 -9.71
N HIS A 256 2.20 11.41 -8.83
CA HIS A 256 3.07 10.31 -9.20
C HIS A 256 2.19 9.21 -9.84
N TYR A 257 2.60 8.75 -11.03
CA TYR A 257 1.91 7.69 -11.76
C TYR A 257 2.70 6.39 -11.68
N LEU A 258 2.02 5.25 -11.86
CA LEU A 258 2.66 3.97 -12.03
C LEU A 258 3.50 3.99 -13.33
N GLN A 259 4.82 3.84 -13.18
CA GLN A 259 5.74 3.78 -14.31
C GLN A 259 5.51 2.50 -15.11
N LEU A 260 4.92 2.65 -16.30
CA LEU A 260 4.74 1.56 -17.27
C LEU A 260 5.50 1.89 -18.55
N THR A 261 6.17 0.89 -19.12
CA THR A 261 6.71 0.99 -20.48
C THR A 261 5.61 0.86 -21.52
N THR A 262 5.87 1.32 -22.74
CA THR A 262 4.94 1.16 -23.87
C THR A 262 4.55 -0.31 -24.09
N GLY A 263 5.50 -1.24 -23.98
CA GLY A 263 5.24 -2.68 -24.08
C GLY A 263 4.33 -3.20 -22.97
N GLN A 264 4.49 -2.73 -21.74
CA GLN A 264 3.63 -3.12 -20.62
C GLN A 264 2.19 -2.62 -20.80
N VAL A 265 2.03 -1.38 -21.28
CA VAL A 265 0.70 -0.83 -21.61
C VAL A 265 0.02 -1.68 -22.68
N GLN A 266 0.73 -1.99 -23.76
CA GLN A 266 0.22 -2.83 -24.85
C GLN A 266 -0.11 -4.26 -24.37
N LEU A 267 0.69 -4.82 -23.47
CA LEU A 267 0.43 -6.14 -22.89
C LEU A 267 -0.85 -6.13 -22.02
N LEU A 268 -1.05 -5.11 -21.20
CA LEU A 268 -2.27 -4.95 -20.40
C LEU A 268 -3.52 -4.80 -21.27
N GLN A 269 -3.43 -4.06 -22.38
CA GLN A 269 -4.52 -3.94 -23.36
C GLN A 269 -4.80 -5.30 -24.05
N CYS A 270 -3.74 -6.02 -24.42
CA CYS A 270 -3.84 -7.35 -25.03
C CYS A 270 -4.57 -8.33 -24.11
N LEU A 271 -4.25 -8.29 -22.81
CA LEU A 271 -4.89 -9.09 -21.77
C LEU A 271 -6.35 -8.71 -21.55
N ALA A 272 -6.66 -7.41 -21.48
CA ALA A 272 -8.04 -6.96 -21.34
C ALA A 272 -8.89 -7.40 -22.55
N LEU A 273 -8.35 -7.28 -23.76
CA LEU A 273 -9.02 -7.78 -24.98
C LEU A 273 -9.24 -9.30 -24.93
N PHE A 274 -8.26 -10.07 -24.45
CA PHE A 274 -8.40 -11.51 -24.26
C PHE A 274 -9.53 -11.85 -23.29
N GLN A 275 -9.57 -11.20 -22.12
CA GLN A 275 -10.61 -11.41 -21.11
C GLN A 275 -12.01 -11.00 -21.60
N SER A 276 -12.09 -9.96 -22.45
CA SER A 276 -13.35 -9.51 -23.06
C SER A 276 -13.90 -10.47 -24.14
N GLY A 277 -13.14 -11.49 -24.55
CA GLY A 277 -13.47 -12.37 -25.67
C GLY A 277 -13.13 -11.79 -27.05
N SER A 278 -12.49 -10.62 -27.13
CA SER A 278 -12.05 -9.96 -28.37
C SER A 278 -10.76 -10.59 -28.92
N TYR A 279 -10.78 -11.91 -29.13
CA TYR A 279 -9.60 -12.72 -29.41
C TYR A 279 -8.84 -12.32 -30.68
N LEU A 280 -9.50 -11.85 -31.72
CA LEU A 280 -8.82 -11.40 -32.95
C LEU A 280 -7.96 -10.15 -32.70
N GLN A 281 -8.48 -9.18 -31.95
CA GLN A 281 -7.74 -7.96 -31.60
C GLN A 281 -6.63 -8.28 -30.61
N SER A 282 -6.91 -9.13 -29.62
CA SER A 282 -5.91 -9.62 -28.67
C SER A 282 -4.77 -10.35 -29.41
N LEU A 283 -5.08 -11.22 -30.38
CA LEU A 283 -4.07 -11.96 -31.16
C LEU A 283 -3.19 -11.03 -31.99
N TYR A 284 -3.78 -10.00 -32.60
CA TYR A 284 -3.02 -8.99 -33.33
C TYR A 284 -2.01 -8.27 -32.42
N GLN A 285 -2.44 -7.85 -31.22
CA GLN A 285 -1.57 -7.20 -30.25
C GLN A 285 -0.49 -8.15 -29.70
N ALA A 286 -0.86 -9.39 -29.36
CA ALA A 286 0.07 -10.41 -28.87
C ALA A 286 1.21 -10.68 -29.87
N ARG A 287 0.88 -10.82 -31.17
CA ARG A 287 1.88 -11.01 -32.23
C ARG A 287 2.76 -9.79 -32.42
N LYS A 288 2.19 -8.59 -32.37
CA LYS A 288 2.96 -7.34 -32.44
C LYS A 288 4.00 -7.30 -31.32
N LEU A 289 3.58 -7.54 -30.08
CA LEU A 289 4.46 -7.63 -28.91
C LEU A 289 5.56 -8.67 -29.08
N GLN A 290 5.22 -9.89 -29.52
CA GLN A 290 6.18 -10.97 -29.74
C GLN A 290 7.26 -10.61 -30.78
N SER A 291 6.85 -9.95 -31.87
CA SER A 291 7.71 -9.66 -33.03
C SER A 291 8.57 -8.40 -32.89
N ASP A 292 8.21 -7.47 -32.01
CA ASP A 292 8.91 -6.20 -31.84
C ASP A 292 10.23 -6.40 -31.09
N GLN A 293 11.35 -6.39 -31.83
CA GLN A 293 12.70 -6.58 -31.27
C GLN A 293 13.14 -5.46 -30.34
N ASN A 294 12.48 -4.31 -30.36
CA ASN A 294 12.78 -3.19 -29.47
C ASN A 294 12.13 -3.35 -28.09
N GLN A 295 11.24 -4.33 -27.91
CA GLN A 295 10.63 -4.63 -26.61
C GLN A 295 11.55 -5.50 -25.75
N ASP A 296 11.40 -5.35 -24.45
CA ASP A 296 12.02 -6.24 -23.47
C ASP A 296 11.64 -7.71 -23.74
N LEU A 297 12.60 -8.61 -23.54
CA LEU A 297 12.44 -10.05 -23.80
C LEU A 297 11.26 -10.61 -23.00
N ALA A 298 11.10 -10.20 -21.74
CA ALA A 298 9.99 -10.67 -20.90
C ALA A 298 8.62 -10.32 -21.51
N ILE A 299 8.48 -9.11 -22.08
CA ILE A 299 7.24 -8.67 -22.76
C ILE A 299 7.00 -9.47 -24.04
N ARG A 300 8.05 -9.74 -24.82
CA ARG A 300 7.96 -10.55 -26.04
C ARG A 300 7.55 -11.99 -25.74
N VAL A 301 8.11 -12.57 -24.67
CA VAL A 301 7.75 -13.91 -24.16
C VAL A 301 6.28 -13.94 -23.72
N GLU A 302 5.82 -12.94 -22.98
CA GLU A 302 4.40 -12.83 -22.61
C GLU A 302 3.49 -12.67 -23.84
N GLY A 303 3.91 -11.90 -24.85
CA GLY A 303 3.21 -11.81 -26.13
C GLY A 303 3.08 -13.18 -26.81
N ALA A 304 4.17 -13.94 -26.90
CA ALA A 304 4.17 -15.30 -27.46
C ALA A 304 3.26 -16.25 -26.68
N ARG A 305 3.32 -16.21 -25.34
CA ARG A 305 2.46 -17.00 -24.46
C ARG A 305 0.98 -16.65 -24.68
N MET A 306 0.66 -15.37 -24.82
CA MET A 306 -0.71 -14.92 -25.08
C MET A 306 -1.25 -15.44 -26.41
N VAL A 307 -0.41 -15.55 -27.46
CA VAL A 307 -0.80 -16.24 -28.70
C VAL A 307 -1.26 -17.66 -28.38
N ALA A 308 -0.48 -18.42 -27.60
CA ALA A 308 -0.82 -19.79 -27.23
C ALA A 308 -2.14 -19.89 -26.46
N GLU A 309 -2.37 -19.03 -25.45
CA GLU A 309 -3.63 -19.01 -24.68
C GLU A 309 -4.85 -18.64 -25.54
N ILE A 310 -4.68 -17.76 -26.53
CA ILE A 310 -5.75 -17.44 -27.49
C ILE A 310 -6.08 -18.68 -28.35
N PHE A 311 -5.07 -19.36 -28.86
CA PHE A 311 -5.27 -20.59 -29.64
C PHE A 311 -5.88 -21.70 -28.79
N LEU A 312 -5.55 -21.79 -27.51
CA LEU A 312 -6.20 -22.73 -26.58
C LEU A 312 -7.71 -22.49 -26.52
N LYS A 313 -8.13 -21.22 -26.41
CA LYS A 313 -9.56 -20.85 -26.37
C LYS A 313 -10.28 -21.04 -27.71
N GLN A 314 -9.60 -20.82 -28.83
CA GLN A 314 -10.25 -20.80 -30.15
C GLN A 314 -10.15 -22.12 -30.94
N ARG A 315 -9.05 -22.86 -30.80
CA ARG A 315 -8.71 -24.01 -31.66
C ARG A 315 -8.34 -25.28 -30.89
N GLY A 316 -8.29 -25.20 -29.56
CA GLY A 316 -7.99 -26.33 -28.69
C GLY A 316 -6.51 -26.56 -28.45
N GLN A 317 -6.26 -27.62 -27.68
CA GLN A 317 -5.01 -27.91 -26.99
C GLN A 317 -3.80 -28.11 -27.91
N ASN A 318 -3.91 -28.89 -29.00
CA ASN A 318 -2.78 -29.18 -29.88
C ASN A 318 -2.18 -27.92 -30.53
N SER A 319 -3.04 -26.98 -30.93
CA SER A 319 -2.57 -25.68 -31.47
C SER A 319 -1.91 -24.84 -30.38
N ALA A 320 -2.48 -24.84 -29.18
CA ALA A 320 -1.93 -24.10 -28.04
C ALA A 320 -0.55 -24.62 -27.63
N LEU A 321 -0.38 -25.95 -27.57
CA LEU A 321 0.87 -26.60 -27.18
C LEU A 321 2.03 -26.16 -28.08
N PHE A 322 1.83 -26.16 -29.40
CA PHE A 322 2.83 -25.70 -30.37
C PHE A 322 3.28 -24.26 -30.08
N PHE A 323 2.33 -23.33 -29.89
CA PHE A 323 2.66 -21.93 -29.60
C PHE A 323 3.24 -21.74 -28.20
N MET A 324 2.86 -22.56 -27.23
CA MET A 324 3.38 -22.50 -25.86
C MET A 324 4.84 -22.96 -25.82
N GLN A 325 5.17 -24.03 -26.55
CA GLN A 325 6.56 -24.48 -26.73
C GLN A 325 7.42 -23.41 -27.40
N ALA A 326 6.90 -22.73 -28.43
CA ALA A 326 7.61 -21.61 -29.06
C ALA A 326 7.85 -20.43 -28.09
N ALA A 327 6.90 -20.15 -27.18
CA ALA A 327 7.09 -19.14 -26.14
C ALA A 327 8.17 -19.56 -25.11
N TRP A 328 8.21 -20.85 -24.75
CA TRP A 328 9.24 -21.40 -23.85
C TRP A 328 10.64 -21.37 -24.48
N GLU A 329 10.75 -21.65 -25.77
CA GLU A 329 12.02 -21.53 -26.50
C GLU A 329 12.49 -20.07 -26.57
N LEU A 330 11.56 -19.14 -26.82
CA LEU A 330 11.87 -17.70 -26.80
C LEU A 330 12.38 -17.23 -25.43
N SER A 331 11.93 -17.86 -24.34
CA SER A 331 12.40 -17.57 -22.98
C SER A 331 13.71 -18.29 -22.62
N GLY A 332 14.39 -18.93 -23.56
CA GLY A 332 15.59 -19.73 -23.27
C GLY A 332 15.31 -21.01 -22.47
N ARG A 333 14.05 -21.44 -22.41
CA ARG A 333 13.55 -22.57 -21.60
C ARG A 333 13.65 -22.41 -20.09
N GLU A 334 13.74 -21.16 -19.61
CA GLU A 334 13.89 -20.84 -18.18
C GLU A 334 12.57 -20.46 -17.47
N ASP A 335 11.47 -20.24 -18.20
CA ASP A 335 10.21 -19.81 -17.60
C ASP A 335 9.40 -20.99 -17.02
N ASP A 336 9.49 -21.16 -15.71
CA ASP A 336 8.78 -22.19 -14.94
C ASP A 336 7.26 -22.15 -15.13
N PHE A 337 6.66 -20.97 -15.35
CA PHE A 337 5.22 -20.87 -15.57
C PHE A 337 4.83 -21.52 -16.89
N ILE A 338 5.57 -21.20 -17.96
CA ILE A 338 5.33 -21.74 -19.29
C ILE A 338 5.60 -23.25 -19.29
N ALA A 339 6.68 -23.70 -18.63
CA ALA A 339 7.01 -25.11 -18.50
C ALA A 339 5.88 -25.91 -17.82
N LYS A 340 5.35 -25.42 -16.69
CA LYS A 340 4.19 -26.05 -16.03
C LYS A 340 2.95 -26.04 -16.91
N ARG A 341 2.71 -24.95 -17.63
CA ARG A 341 1.55 -24.84 -18.53
C ARG A 341 1.63 -25.82 -19.69
N ILE A 342 2.82 -26.07 -20.23
CA ILE A 342 3.08 -27.11 -21.23
C ILE A 342 2.72 -28.49 -20.66
N GLN A 343 3.22 -28.82 -19.46
CA GLN A 343 2.91 -30.10 -18.80
C GLN A 343 1.41 -30.30 -18.58
N GLU A 344 0.70 -29.26 -18.12
CA GLU A 344 -0.77 -29.29 -17.99
C GLU A 344 -1.44 -29.60 -19.33
N LEU A 345 -1.01 -28.94 -20.40
CA LEU A 345 -1.51 -29.14 -21.77
C LEU A 345 -1.07 -30.46 -22.41
N GLU A 346 -0.16 -31.23 -21.81
CA GLU A 346 0.18 -32.59 -22.27
C GLU A 346 -0.63 -33.65 -21.50
N SER A 347 -1.17 -33.28 -20.33
CA SER A 347 -1.88 -34.20 -19.42
C SER A 347 -3.41 -34.26 -19.62
N GLN A 348 -3.98 -33.31 -20.38
CA GLN A 348 -5.40 -33.23 -20.73
C GLN A 348 -5.71 -34.04 -21.99
#